data_AF-A0A926EQE8-F1
#
_entry.id   AF-A0A926EQE8-F1
#
_cell.length_a   1.000
_cell.length_b   1.000
_cell.length_c   1.000
_cell.angle_alpha   90.00
_cell.angle_beta   90.00
_cell.angle_gamma   90.00
#
_symmetry.space_group_name_H-M   'P 1'
#
loop_
_entity.id
_entity.type
_entity.pdbx_description
1 polymer ?
#
loop_
_entity_poly.entity_id
_entity_poly.type
_entity_poly.pdbx_seq_one_letter_code
_entity_poly.pdbx_strand_id
1 'polypeptide(L)'
;MGSSCFNDIQKACDINSDIWKRQYDLANKTVHASPQGTFGRLCNMGTHPVIPVGRSDYGITTPGEHSAISLAQVSTMFFTLFPESDTIIQMQNINHWIDVIREAYFKTHDEVFPEDEPLWDESLLQINEQEKNQIYD
;
A
#
# COMPACT_ATOMS: atom_id res chain seq x y z
N MET A 1 2.08 -32.10 -17.35
CA MET A 1 1.80 -30.66 -17.20
C MET A 1 2.23 -30.26 -15.80
N GLY A 2 3.42 -29.68 -15.65
CA GLY A 2 3.91 -29.21 -14.35
C GLY A 2 3.13 -27.96 -13.97
N SER A 3 2.47 -27.99 -12.82
CA SER A 3 1.83 -26.81 -12.25
C SER A 3 2.93 -25.84 -11.85
N SER A 4 3.10 -24.73 -12.54
CA SER A 4 4.00 -23.66 -12.11
C SER A 4 3.53 -23.15 -10.76
N CYS A 5 4.35 -23.33 -9.72
CA CYS A 5 4.04 -22.91 -8.36
C CYS A 5 4.37 -21.41 -8.20
N PHE A 6 3.74 -20.73 -7.25
CA PHE A 6 4.12 -19.37 -6.86
C PHE A 6 5.63 -19.24 -6.59
N ASN A 7 6.25 -20.28 -5.99
CA ASN A 7 7.69 -20.34 -5.79
C ASN A 7 8.50 -20.28 -7.10
N ASP A 8 7.96 -20.79 -8.21
CA ASP A 8 8.64 -20.77 -9.51
C ASP A 8 8.58 -19.36 -10.12
N ILE A 9 7.45 -18.65 -9.95
CA ILE A 9 7.29 -17.24 -10.34
C ILE A 9 8.19 -16.34 -9.49
N GLN A 10 8.21 -16.54 -8.17
CA GLN A 10 9.03 -15.76 -7.24
C GLN A 10 10.52 -15.88 -7.57
N LYS A 11 10.99 -17.09 -7.91
CA LYS A 11 12.37 -17.32 -8.35
C LYS A 11 12.67 -16.70 -9.72
N ALA A 12 11.70 -16.69 -10.63
CA ALA A 12 11.88 -16.13 -11.98
C ALA A 12 11.91 -14.60 -11.99
N CYS A 13 11.19 -13.94 -11.09
CA CYS A 13 11.09 -12.48 -11.03
C CYS A 13 12.19 -11.80 -10.20
N ASP A 14 13.12 -12.56 -9.60
CA ASP A 14 14.13 -12.07 -8.64
C ASP A 14 13.52 -11.33 -7.42
N ILE A 15 12.25 -11.61 -7.12
CA ILE A 15 11.50 -11.00 -6.00
C ILE A 15 11.59 -11.92 -4.79
N ASN A 16 12.81 -12.26 -4.36
CA ASN A 16 12.99 -13.11 -3.19
C ASN A 16 13.06 -12.27 -1.90
N SER A 17 11.98 -11.54 -1.60
CA SER A 17 11.85 -10.80 -0.34
C SER A 17 10.70 -11.37 0.51
N ASP A 18 10.96 -11.58 1.80
CA ASP A 18 9.94 -11.99 2.78
C ASP A 18 8.78 -10.99 2.84
N ILE A 19 9.02 -9.73 2.47
CA ILE A 19 8.02 -8.66 2.41
C ILE A 19 6.99 -8.99 1.33
N TRP A 20 7.42 -9.38 0.13
CA TRP A 20 6.51 -9.68 -0.98
C TRP A 20 5.67 -10.93 -0.70
N LYS A 21 6.27 -11.92 -0.04
CA LYS A 21 5.56 -13.12 0.40
C LYS A 21 4.46 -12.80 1.40
N ARG A 22 4.72 -11.92 2.37
CA ARG A 22 3.69 -11.44 3.32
C ARG A 22 2.53 -10.76 2.61
N GLN A 23 2.81 -9.90 1.63
CA GLN A 23 1.77 -9.21 0.86
C GLN A 23 0.96 -10.18 -0.01
N TYR A 24 1.63 -11.15 -0.66
CA TYR A 24 0.96 -12.20 -1.42
C TYR A 24 0.05 -13.06 -0.53
N ASP A 25 0.55 -13.50 0.64
CA ASP A 25 -0.25 -14.27 1.60
C ASP A 25 -1.45 -13.46 2.11
N LEU A 26 -1.27 -12.17 2.38
CA LEU A 26 -2.36 -11.27 2.78
C LEU A 26 -3.43 -11.12 1.69
N ALA A 27 -3.01 -10.89 0.44
CA ALA A 27 -3.92 -10.79 -0.70
C ALA A 27 -4.73 -12.08 -0.88
N ASN A 28 -4.08 -13.24 -0.79
CA ASN A 28 -4.72 -14.54 -0.97
C ASN A 28 -5.66 -14.95 0.18
N LYS A 29 -5.46 -14.42 1.39
CA LYS A 29 -6.44 -14.61 2.49
C LYS A 29 -7.83 -14.12 2.09
N THR A 30 -7.94 -13.08 1.27
CA THR A 30 -9.22 -12.49 0.88
C THR A 30 -9.92 -13.29 -0.24
N VAL A 31 -9.15 -13.95 -1.11
CA VAL A 31 -9.65 -14.61 -2.33
C VAL A 31 -10.09 -16.06 -2.09
N HIS A 32 -9.55 -16.71 -1.04
CA HIS A 32 -9.95 -18.06 -0.69
C HIS A 32 -10.99 -18.07 0.43
N ALA A 33 -12.16 -18.66 0.16
CA ALA A 33 -13.16 -19.04 1.14
C ALA A 33 -12.69 -20.20 2.05
N SER A 34 -11.40 -20.23 2.40
CA SER A 34 -10.84 -21.13 3.40
C SER A 34 -11.16 -20.59 4.80
N PRO A 35 -11.10 -21.42 5.86
CA PRO A 35 -11.29 -20.96 7.23
C PRO A 35 -10.39 -19.76 7.59
N GLN A 36 -9.19 -19.67 7.02
CA GLN A 36 -8.27 -18.55 7.22
C GLN A 36 -8.76 -17.24 6.58
N GLY A 37 -9.43 -17.28 5.43
CA GLY A 37 -10.10 -16.11 4.84
C GLY A 37 -11.37 -15.70 5.58
N THR A 38 -11.99 -16.64 6.30
CA THR A 38 -13.15 -16.36 7.15
C THR A 38 -12.78 -15.63 8.45
N PHE A 39 -11.63 -15.96 9.06
CA PHE A 39 -11.20 -15.40 10.36
C PHE A 39 -10.14 -14.27 10.27
N GLY A 40 -9.43 -14.14 9.16
CA GLY A 40 -8.42 -13.09 8.91
C GLY A 40 -8.90 -11.99 7.97
N ARG A 41 -10.10 -11.46 8.21
CA ARG A 41 -10.72 -10.44 7.34
C ARG A 41 -10.09 -9.08 7.57
N LEU A 42 -9.77 -8.36 6.48
CA LEU A 42 -9.30 -6.97 6.52
C LEU A 42 -10.20 -6.05 7.37
N CYS A 43 -11.50 -6.33 7.38
CA CYS A 43 -12.52 -5.56 8.10
C CYS A 43 -12.59 -5.82 9.62
N ASN A 44 -11.66 -6.57 10.20
CA ASN A 44 -11.72 -6.97 11.61
C ASN A 44 -10.45 -6.52 12.34
N MET A 45 -10.64 -5.78 13.44
CA MET A 45 -9.56 -5.30 14.33
C MET A 45 -8.81 -6.43 15.06
N GLY A 46 -9.26 -7.68 14.88
CA GLY A 46 -8.64 -8.86 15.47
C GLY A 46 -9.23 -10.17 14.96
N THR A 47 -8.71 -11.28 15.50
CA THR A 47 -9.25 -12.62 15.21
C THR A 47 -10.43 -12.89 16.13
N HIS A 48 -11.64 -12.72 15.62
CA HIS A 48 -12.87 -12.99 16.36
C HIS A 48 -13.58 -14.22 15.79
N PRO A 49 -14.22 -15.06 16.63
CA PRO A 49 -14.99 -16.22 16.19
C PRO A 49 -16.35 -15.85 15.57
N VAL A 50 -16.56 -14.57 15.26
CA VAL A 50 -17.80 -14.02 14.69
C VAL A 50 -17.54 -13.38 13.34
N ILE A 51 -18.53 -13.49 12.47
CA ILE A 51 -18.50 -12.94 11.10
C ILE A 51 -19.17 -11.56 11.16
N PRO A 52 -18.42 -10.45 11.02
CA PRO A 52 -19.05 -9.14 10.87
C PRO A 52 -19.82 -9.11 9.54
N VAL A 53 -21.06 -8.63 9.60
CA VAL A 53 -21.95 -8.43 8.44
C VAL A 53 -22.32 -6.96 8.39
N GLY A 54 -21.88 -6.25 7.35
CA GLY A 54 -22.13 -4.82 7.19
C GLY A 54 -20.89 -4.05 6.77
N ARG A 55 -20.99 -2.72 6.81
CA ARG A 55 -19.85 -1.82 6.60
C ARG A 55 -18.93 -1.90 7.83
N SER A 56 -17.63 -2.04 7.58
CA SER A 56 -16.59 -1.86 8.59
C SER A 56 -15.77 -0.63 8.19
N ASP A 57 -15.39 0.16 9.18
CA ASP A 57 -14.45 1.28 9.08
C ASP A 57 -12.99 0.83 9.18
N TYR A 58 -12.74 -0.42 9.58
CA TYR A 58 -11.41 -0.97 9.76
C TYR A 58 -10.81 -1.57 8.47
N GLY A 59 -9.49 -1.43 8.31
CA GLY A 59 -8.71 -2.08 7.25
C GLY A 59 -8.68 -1.35 5.89
N ILE A 60 -9.19 -0.12 5.80
CA ILE A 60 -9.16 0.68 4.57
C ILE A 60 -7.83 1.42 4.34
N THR A 61 -7.06 1.67 5.41
CA THR A 61 -5.83 2.47 5.40
C THR A 61 -4.77 1.91 4.44
N THR A 62 -4.38 0.64 4.61
CA THR A 62 -3.35 0.00 3.76
C THR A 62 -3.77 -0.09 2.28
N PRO A 63 -4.99 -0.55 1.93
CA PRO A 63 -5.47 -0.46 0.56
C PRO A 63 -5.50 0.96 0.00
N GLY A 64 -5.85 1.96 0.82
CA GLY A 64 -5.88 3.38 0.43
C GLY A 64 -4.50 3.89 0.04
N GLU A 65 -3.49 3.68 0.90
CA GLU A 65 -2.11 4.06 0.62
C GLU A 65 -1.56 3.33 -0.62
N HIS A 66 -1.69 2.01 -0.68
CA HIS A 66 -1.15 1.22 -1.79
C HIS A 66 -1.82 1.57 -3.12
N SER A 67 -3.11 1.96 -3.12
CA SER A 67 -3.79 2.44 -4.31
C SER A 67 -3.20 3.77 -4.80
N ALA A 68 -2.87 4.69 -3.90
CA ALA A 68 -2.23 5.95 -4.24
C ALA A 68 -0.84 5.74 -4.85
N ILE A 69 -0.02 4.87 -4.24
CA ILE A 69 1.31 4.50 -4.77
C ILE A 69 1.19 3.87 -6.16
N SER A 70 0.28 2.90 -6.32
CA SER A 70 0.08 2.21 -7.60
C SER A 70 -0.35 3.18 -8.69
N LEU A 71 -1.28 4.10 -8.36
CA LEU A 71 -1.73 5.13 -9.29
C LEU A 71 -0.59 6.06 -9.70
N ALA A 72 0.27 6.45 -8.76
CA ALA A 72 1.43 7.29 -9.04
C ALA A 72 2.44 6.60 -9.96
N GLN A 73 2.72 5.31 -9.72
CA GLN A 73 3.62 4.51 -10.56
C GLN A 73 3.07 4.36 -11.99
N VAL A 74 1.79 3.99 -12.14
CA VAL A 74 1.14 3.84 -13.45
C VAL A 74 1.10 5.18 -14.19
N SER A 75 0.79 6.27 -13.50
CA SER A 75 0.77 7.61 -14.09
C SER A 75 2.17 8.05 -14.55
N THR A 76 3.19 7.80 -13.73
CA THR A 76 4.60 8.07 -14.09
C THR A 76 5.00 7.28 -15.34
N MET A 77 4.68 5.99 -15.40
CA MET A 77 4.94 5.17 -16.60
C MET A 77 4.25 5.75 -17.83
N PHE A 78 2.99 6.17 -17.72
CA PHE A 78 2.26 6.79 -18.82
C PHE A 78 2.93 8.08 -19.31
N PHE A 79 3.31 8.98 -18.40
CA PHE A 79 3.97 10.23 -18.76
C PHE A 79 5.34 10.04 -19.40
N THR A 80 6.06 8.98 -19.03
CA THR A 80 7.35 8.66 -19.68
C THR A 80 7.23 8.16 -21.12
N LEU A 81 6.03 7.75 -21.58
CA LEU A 81 5.82 7.35 -22.98
C LEU A 81 5.89 8.54 -23.94
N PHE A 82 5.44 9.72 -23.49
CA PHE A 82 5.44 10.96 -24.27
C PHE A 82 5.96 12.11 -23.39
N PRO A 83 7.28 12.18 -23.16
CA PRO A 83 7.85 13.13 -22.21
C PRO A 83 7.75 14.56 -22.74
N GLU A 84 7.05 15.41 -22.00
CA GLU A 84 6.96 16.85 -22.18
C GLU A 84 7.41 17.57 -20.89
N SER A 85 7.89 18.80 -20.97
CA SER A 85 8.33 19.57 -19.79
C SER A 85 7.27 19.59 -18.69
N ASP A 86 6.00 19.74 -19.07
CA ASP A 86 4.88 19.85 -18.15
C ASP A 86 4.57 18.51 -17.47
N THR A 87 4.84 17.39 -18.14
CA THR A 87 4.63 16.05 -17.57
C THR A 87 5.59 15.78 -16.41
N ILE A 88 6.78 16.37 -16.41
CA ILE A 88 7.74 16.27 -15.30
C ILE A 88 7.16 16.89 -14.02
N ILE A 89 6.59 18.08 -14.15
CA ILE A 89 5.93 18.77 -13.02
C ILE A 89 4.71 17.98 -12.55
N GLN A 90 3.93 17.40 -13.47
CA GLN A 90 2.78 16.56 -13.13
C GLN A 90 3.19 15.31 -12.35
N MET A 91 4.29 14.63 -12.74
CA MET A 91 4.85 13.49 -12.01
C MET A 91 5.29 13.87 -10.60
N GLN A 92 5.95 15.02 -10.43
CA GLN A 92 6.34 15.53 -9.09
C GLN A 92 5.12 15.81 -8.22
N ASN A 93 4.09 16.45 -8.79
CA ASN A 93 2.85 16.73 -8.07
C ASN A 93 2.14 15.45 -7.63
N ILE A 94 2.07 14.44 -8.49
CA ILE A 94 1.45 13.15 -8.16
C ILE A 94 2.17 12.45 -7.00
N ASN A 95 3.50 12.49 -6.97
CA ASN A 95 4.26 11.96 -5.85
C ASN A 95 3.97 12.71 -4.54
N HIS A 96 3.86 14.05 -4.59
CA HIS A 96 3.46 14.83 -3.42
C HIS A 96 2.04 14.50 -2.93
N TRP A 97 1.12 14.20 -3.85
CA TRP A 97 -0.24 13.76 -3.49
C TRP A 97 -0.26 12.42 -2.73
N ILE A 98 0.74 11.56 -2.90
CA ILE A 98 0.84 10.32 -2.11
C ILE A 98 0.97 10.66 -0.62
N ASP A 99 1.78 11.66 -0.28
CA ASP A 99 2.00 12.05 1.12
C ASP A 99 0.73 12.63 1.74
N VAL A 100 0.00 13.48 0.99
CA VAL A 100 -1.29 14.03 1.42
C VAL A 100 -2.31 12.92 1.67
N ILE A 101 -2.38 11.92 0.79
CA ILE A 101 -3.27 10.78 0.96
C ILE A 101 -2.86 9.94 2.17
N ARG A 102 -1.56 9.67 2.33
CA ARG A 102 -1.03 8.92 3.47
C ARG A 102 -1.36 9.61 4.78
N GLU A 103 -1.14 10.92 4.86
CA GLU A 103 -1.49 11.74 6.03
C GLU A 103 -2.96 11.63 6.38
N ALA A 104 -3.85 11.81 5.40
CA ALA A 104 -5.28 11.73 5.62
C ALA A 104 -5.70 10.36 6.17
N TYR A 105 -5.21 9.27 5.57
CA TYR A 105 -5.56 7.91 6.02
C TYR A 105 -4.94 7.55 7.38
N PHE A 106 -3.68 7.92 7.63
CA PHE A 106 -2.97 7.52 8.84
C PHE A 106 -3.46 8.32 10.05
N LYS A 107 -3.65 9.64 9.93
CA LYS A 107 -4.23 10.44 11.01
C LYS A 107 -5.66 9.98 11.33
N THR A 108 -6.48 9.74 10.31
CA THR A 108 -7.84 9.24 10.52
C THR A 108 -7.83 7.87 11.21
N HIS A 109 -6.91 6.97 10.81
CA HIS A 109 -6.76 5.67 11.48
C HIS A 109 -6.43 5.85 12.96
N ASP A 110 -5.43 6.67 13.29
CA ASP A 110 -4.96 6.85 14.67
C ASP A 110 -6.01 7.56 15.54
N GLU A 111 -6.83 8.43 14.96
CA GLU A 111 -7.98 9.07 15.63
C GLU A 111 -9.13 8.08 15.90
N VAL A 112 -9.44 7.19 14.96
CA VAL A 112 -10.57 6.25 15.04
C VAL A 112 -10.22 5.00 15.85
N PHE A 113 -8.96 4.57 15.81
CA PHE A 113 -8.45 3.33 16.40
C PHE A 113 -7.26 3.60 17.36
N PRO A 114 -7.47 4.32 18.48
CA PRO A 114 -6.39 4.76 19.36
C PRO A 114 -5.68 3.63 20.13
N GLU A 115 -6.26 2.44 20.16
CA GLU A 115 -5.67 1.26 20.82
C GLU A 115 -4.68 0.49 19.91
N ASP A 116 -4.69 0.78 18.61
CA ASP A 116 -3.77 0.17 17.64
C ASP A 116 -2.43 0.90 17.61
N GLU A 117 -1.42 0.26 17.00
CA GLU A 117 -0.13 0.90 16.77
C GLU A 117 -0.31 2.12 15.86
N PRO A 118 0.14 3.32 16.28
CA PRO A 118 -0.03 4.53 15.48
C PRO A 118 0.73 4.41 14.16
N LEU A 119 0.05 4.77 13.08
CA LEU A 119 0.61 4.72 11.72
C LEU A 119 1.22 6.06 11.33
N TRP A 120 0.74 7.17 11.89
CA TRP A 120 1.24 8.50 11.57
C TRP A 120 2.51 8.82 12.35
N ASP A 121 3.53 9.27 11.63
CA ASP A 121 4.77 9.82 12.19
C ASP A 121 5.15 11.08 11.39
N GLU A 122 5.45 12.18 12.09
CA GLU A 122 5.90 13.44 11.46
C GLU A 122 7.20 13.26 10.68
N SER A 123 8.00 12.22 10.98
CA SER A 123 9.20 11.87 10.22
C SER A 123 8.89 11.47 8.76
N LEU A 124 7.66 11.02 8.47
CA LEU A 124 7.21 10.64 7.11
C LEU A 124 7.18 11.83 6.14
N LEU A 125 7.10 13.07 6.66
CA LEU A 125 7.15 14.29 5.85
C LEU A 125 8.59 14.65 5.43
N GLN A 126 9.60 14.16 6.16
CA GLN A 126 11.00 14.59 5.99
C GLN A 126 11.74 13.83 4.88
N ILE A 127 11.17 12.75 4.35
CA ILE A 127 11.76 11.94 3.27
C ILE A 127 11.95 12.79 1.99
N ASN A 128 11.09 13.79 1.76
CA ASN A 128 11.13 14.65 0.58
C ASN A 128 11.93 15.96 0.75
N GLU A 129 12.33 16.34 1.98
CA GLU A 129 13.17 17.53 2.20
C GLU A 129 14.66 17.24 2.06
N GLN A 130 15.11 16.02 2.36
CA GLN A 130 16.51 15.64 2.20
C GLN A 130 16.93 15.51 0.72
N GLU A 131 16.03 15.08 -0.17
CA GLU A 131 16.29 15.04 -1.61
C GLU A 131 16.33 16.44 -2.26
N LYS A 132 15.56 17.42 -1.74
CA LYS A 132 15.62 18.81 -2.21
C LYS A 132 16.97 19.48 -1.96
N ASN A 133 17.66 19.11 -0.88
CA ASN A 133 18.93 19.73 -0.48
C ASN A 133 20.16 19.14 -1.18
N GLN A 134 20.03 18.05 -1.94
CA GLN A 134 21.14 17.49 -2.74
C GLN A 134 21.20 17.99 -4.19
N ILE A 135 20.20 18.76 -4.64
CA ILE A 135 20.17 19.33 -6.01
C ILE A 135 20.85 20.72 -6.06
N TYR A 136 21.21 21.28 -4.91
CA TYR A 136 21.82 22.61 -4.78
C TYR A 136 23.28 22.62 -4.33
N ASP A 137 23.96 21.46 -4.31
CA ASP A 137 25.41 21.34 -4.13
C ASP A 137 26.12 20.89 -5.42
#